data_AF-A0A3M7BT25-F1
#
_entry.id   AF-A0A3M7BT25-F1
#
_cell.length_a   1.000
_cell.length_b   1.000
_cell.length_c   1.000
_cell.angle_alpha   90.00
_cell.angle_beta   90.00
_cell.angle_gamma   90.00
#
_symmetry.space_group_name_H-M   'P 1'
#
loop_
_entity.id
_entity.type
_entity.pdbx_description
1 polymer ?
#
loop_
_entity_poly.entity_id
_entity_poly.type
_entity_poly.pdbx_seq_one_letter_code
_entity_poly.pdbx_strand_id
1 'polypeptide(L)'
;RSTLLGGRELRIRISPAAEHLKVDDNANTEPIHEQLRWYAAPLPYFRSTERQEDAEAAGRVIRNQRKGRGSIFTAHTRLNKAPAKLRTYDYAERHGYIRGVVREIVHDAGRGAPLAKVMFRDPYRYKQHIETFIANEGMYTGQFVYAGKNSTLNIGNILPLGSVPEGTVVSNVEEKIGDRGALGRTSGNYVTVIGHNPDEGKTRIKLPSGAKKVVKSSVRGMIGIVAGGGRTDKPMLKASRAKHKFAVKRNSWPKTRGVAMNPVD
;
A
#
# COMPACT_ATOMS: atom_id res chain seq x y z
N ARG A 1 26.63 -69.65 16.45
CA ARG A 1 26.29 -69.44 17.88
C ARG A 1 25.35 -68.25 17.96
N SER A 2 24.16 -68.49 18.51
CA SER A 2 23.06 -67.54 18.70
C SER A 2 23.42 -66.37 19.60
N THR A 3 22.83 -65.20 19.36
CA THR A 3 22.22 -64.35 20.40
C THR A 3 21.36 -63.26 19.75
N LEU A 4 20.08 -63.26 20.11
CA LEU A 4 19.09 -62.20 19.89
C LEU A 4 19.27 -61.11 20.95
N LEU A 5 18.98 -59.86 20.59
CA LEU A 5 18.51 -58.69 21.39
C LEU A 5 18.65 -57.49 20.44
N GLY A 6 17.62 -56.83 19.91
CA GLY A 6 16.45 -56.27 20.59
C GLY A 6 16.60 -54.74 20.62
N GLY A 7 16.15 -54.03 19.57
CA GLY A 7 16.21 -52.56 19.52
C GLY A 7 15.57 -52.00 18.25
N ARG A 8 14.27 -51.67 18.30
CA ARG A 8 13.53 -50.99 17.23
C ARG A 8 13.52 -49.48 17.49
N GLU A 9 14.05 -48.70 16.56
CA GLU A 9 13.88 -47.24 16.52
C GLU A 9 12.45 -46.87 16.10
N LEU A 10 11.80 -46.03 16.93
CA LEU A 10 10.46 -45.47 16.70
C LEU A 10 10.57 -44.20 15.84
N ARG A 11 10.03 -44.25 14.61
CA ARG A 11 9.72 -43.06 13.78
C ARG A 11 8.26 -42.67 14.00
N ILE A 12 8.04 -41.49 14.58
CA ILE A 12 6.71 -40.88 14.74
C ILE A 12 6.30 -40.22 13.41
N ARG A 13 5.28 -40.75 12.73
CA ARG A 13 4.51 -40.06 11.68
C ARG A 13 3.10 -39.81 12.20
N ILE A 14 2.67 -38.56 12.18
CA ILE A 14 1.30 -38.14 12.52
C ILE A 14 0.52 -38.03 11.20
N SER A 15 -0.51 -38.87 11.03
CA SER A 15 -1.53 -38.76 9.97
C SER A 15 -2.89 -38.48 10.64
N PRO A 16 -3.72 -37.55 10.14
CA PRO A 16 -5.05 -37.33 10.70
C PRO A 16 -6.05 -38.37 10.17
N ALA A 17 -6.77 -39.01 11.10
CA ALA A 17 -7.89 -39.92 10.83
C ALA A 17 -9.15 -39.14 10.44
N ALA A 18 -9.83 -39.61 9.39
CA ALA A 18 -11.19 -39.22 9.05
C ALA A 18 -12.12 -40.36 9.53
N GLU A 19 -12.98 -40.07 10.49
CA GLU A 19 -14.00 -41.00 10.99
C GLU A 19 -15.22 -41.00 10.06
N HIS A 20 -15.45 -42.15 9.43
CA HIS A 20 -16.72 -42.53 8.82
C HIS A 20 -17.62 -43.14 9.90
N LEU A 21 -18.73 -42.48 10.22
CA LEU A 21 -19.79 -43.05 11.05
C LEU A 21 -20.74 -43.87 10.19
N LYS A 22 -20.72 -45.19 10.40
CA LYS A 22 -21.83 -46.11 10.11
C LYS A 22 -22.75 -46.12 11.33
N VAL A 23 -24.05 -46.04 11.13
CA VAL A 23 -25.06 -46.30 12.17
C VAL A 23 -25.97 -47.38 11.62
N ASP A 24 -26.02 -48.49 12.35
CA ASP A 24 -26.79 -49.70 12.07
C ASP A 24 -28.25 -49.55 12.51
N ASP A 25 -29.15 -50.17 11.74
CA ASP A 25 -30.59 -50.29 11.99
C ASP A 25 -30.88 -51.32 13.10
N ASN A 26 -31.57 -50.95 14.18
CA ASN A 26 -32.77 -51.64 14.71
C ASN A 26 -33.21 -51.19 16.12
N ALA A 27 -34.50 -51.42 16.37
CA ALA A 27 -35.22 -51.53 17.65
C ALA A 27 -35.97 -50.29 18.17
N ASN A 28 -37.23 -50.19 17.72
CA ASN A 28 -38.45 -50.03 18.53
C ASN A 28 -38.37 -49.20 19.83
N THR A 29 -38.99 -48.02 19.79
CA THR A 29 -39.85 -47.50 20.87
C THR A 29 -40.64 -46.29 20.36
N GLU A 30 -41.92 -46.50 20.05
CA GLU A 30 -42.93 -45.45 19.94
C GLU A 30 -43.40 -45.05 21.36
N PRO A 31 -43.95 -43.83 21.64
CA PRO A 31 -45.33 -43.57 21.23
C PRO A 31 -45.83 -42.09 21.07
N ILE A 32 -46.87 -41.96 20.22
CA ILE A 32 -48.07 -41.08 20.19
C ILE A 32 -48.07 -39.55 19.89
N HIS A 33 -48.91 -39.24 18.87
CA HIS A 33 -49.81 -38.08 18.68
C HIS A 33 -49.19 -36.69 18.34
N GLU A 34 -49.60 -35.90 17.34
CA GLU A 34 -50.74 -35.93 16.41
C GLU A 34 -50.60 -34.82 15.32
N GLN A 35 -51.25 -35.02 14.15
CA GLN A 35 -51.79 -34.00 13.22
C GLN A 35 -50.81 -33.00 12.54
N LEU A 36 -50.76 -32.75 11.22
CA LEU A 36 -51.69 -32.99 10.11
C LEU A 36 -50.93 -32.84 8.76
N ARG A 37 -51.01 -33.91 7.95
CA ARG A 37 -51.32 -33.93 6.50
C ARG A 37 -50.72 -32.85 5.58
N TRP A 38 -49.65 -33.24 4.87
CA TRP A 38 -49.40 -32.76 3.50
C TRP A 38 -50.16 -33.65 2.51
N TYR A 39 -51.30 -33.17 2.00
CA TYR A 39 -51.91 -33.72 0.79
C TYR A 39 -51.46 -32.90 -0.41
N ALA A 40 -50.69 -33.54 -1.29
CA ALA A 40 -50.48 -33.09 -2.65
C ALA A 40 -51.70 -33.46 -3.51
N ALA A 41 -52.20 -32.50 -4.28
CA ALA A 41 -53.02 -32.76 -5.45
C ALA A 41 -52.56 -31.83 -6.60
N PRO A 42 -52.35 -32.34 -7.82
CA PRO A 42 -51.90 -31.56 -8.96
C PRO A 42 -53.10 -31.04 -9.77
N LEU A 43 -53.05 -29.78 -10.22
CA LEU A 43 -53.97 -29.25 -11.25
C LEU A 43 -53.25 -28.25 -12.17
N PRO A 44 -53.76 -28.03 -13.40
CA PRO A 44 -52.96 -28.04 -14.62
C PRO A 44 -52.60 -26.65 -15.17
N TYR A 45 -51.57 -26.70 -16.02
CA TYR A 45 -51.21 -25.79 -17.12
C TYR A 45 -52.12 -24.56 -17.35
N PHE A 46 -51.61 -23.38 -16.98
CA PHE A 46 -51.99 -22.12 -17.62
C PHE A 46 -50.71 -21.46 -18.18
N ARG A 47 -50.57 -21.56 -19.50
CA ARG A 47 -49.57 -20.83 -20.29
C ARG A 47 -50.13 -19.42 -20.52
N SER A 48 -49.45 -18.39 -20.03
CA SER A 48 -49.28 -17.14 -20.79
C SER A 48 -48.37 -16.14 -20.06
N THR A 49 -47.51 -15.57 -20.89
CA THR A 49 -46.63 -14.42 -20.64
C THR A 49 -45.53 -14.64 -19.63
N GLU A 50 -44.40 -15.13 -20.16
CA GLU A 50 -43.09 -14.64 -19.77
C GLU A 50 -43.18 -13.12 -19.62
N ARG A 51 -43.35 -12.65 -18.38
CA ARG A 51 -42.90 -11.32 -18.03
C ARG A 51 -41.39 -11.46 -18.02
N GLN A 52 -40.80 -11.15 -19.16
CA GLN A 52 -39.41 -10.78 -19.27
C GLN A 52 -39.27 -9.57 -18.34
N GLU A 53 -39.00 -9.85 -17.06
CA GLU A 53 -38.48 -8.84 -16.16
C GLU A 53 -37.08 -8.57 -16.69
N ASP A 54 -37.06 -7.68 -17.69
CA ASP A 54 -35.93 -6.82 -17.93
C ASP A 54 -35.62 -6.20 -16.57
N ALA A 55 -34.72 -6.87 -15.84
CA ALA A 55 -33.90 -6.24 -14.83
C ALA A 55 -33.03 -5.25 -15.60
N GLU A 56 -33.69 -4.18 -16.04
CA GLU A 56 -33.14 -2.98 -16.61
C GLU A 56 -32.06 -2.61 -15.63
N ALA A 57 -30.83 -2.89 -16.05
CA ALA A 57 -29.68 -2.94 -15.17
C ALA A 57 -29.57 -1.56 -14.53
N ALA A 58 -30.10 -1.42 -13.30
CA ALA A 58 -30.05 -0.19 -12.54
C ALA A 58 -28.59 0.22 -12.52
N GLY A 59 -28.27 1.18 -13.38
CA GLY A 59 -26.89 1.52 -13.70
C GLY A 59 -26.24 1.83 -12.38
N ARG A 60 -25.26 1.00 -11.97
CA ARG A 60 -24.58 1.17 -10.69
C ARG A 60 -24.13 2.63 -10.62
N VAL A 61 -24.77 3.45 -9.79
CA VAL A 61 -24.45 4.89 -9.74
C VAL A 61 -22.98 4.98 -9.36
N ILE A 62 -22.15 5.32 -10.35
CA ILE A 62 -20.71 5.26 -10.17
C ILE A 62 -20.40 6.43 -9.24
N ARG A 63 -20.09 6.12 -7.98
CA ARG A 63 -19.74 7.08 -6.91
C ARG A 63 -18.66 8.11 -7.33
N ASN A 64 -17.93 7.83 -8.40
CA ASN A 64 -17.00 8.73 -9.06
C ASN A 64 -17.68 9.98 -9.67
N GLN A 65 -18.95 9.91 -10.11
CA GLN A 65 -19.73 11.05 -10.59
C GLN A 65 -20.05 12.07 -9.47
N ARG A 66 -20.15 11.62 -8.20
CA ARG A 66 -20.26 12.53 -7.05
C ARG A 66 -18.94 13.27 -6.72
N LYS A 67 -17.80 12.85 -7.29
CA LYS A 67 -16.51 13.57 -7.18
C LYS A 67 -16.40 14.75 -8.15
N GLY A 68 -17.49 15.48 -8.36
CA GLY A 68 -17.53 16.73 -9.14
C GLY A 68 -17.15 17.95 -8.28
N ARG A 69 -17.68 19.12 -8.66
CA ARG A 69 -17.46 20.45 -8.03
C ARG A 69 -17.83 20.59 -6.53
N GLY A 70 -18.29 19.52 -5.87
CA GLY A 70 -18.73 19.54 -4.48
C GLY A 70 -17.56 19.51 -3.47
N SER A 71 -17.76 20.16 -2.31
CA SER A 71 -16.78 20.25 -1.21
C SER A 71 -16.45 18.92 -0.53
N ILE A 72 -17.30 17.90 -0.72
CA ILE A 72 -17.21 16.57 -0.09
C ILE A 72 -15.90 15.84 -0.44
N PHE A 73 -15.33 16.13 -1.61
CA PHE A 73 -14.09 15.50 -2.09
C PHE A 73 -12.94 16.49 -2.29
N THR A 74 -12.94 17.62 -1.59
CA THR A 74 -11.81 18.56 -1.63
C THR A 74 -10.63 18.01 -0.84
N ALA A 75 -9.40 18.21 -1.33
CA ALA A 75 -8.19 17.84 -0.59
C ALA A 75 -7.99 18.78 0.62
N HIS A 76 -7.89 18.23 1.83
CA HIS A 76 -7.58 19.00 3.03
C HIS A 76 -6.07 19.31 3.07
N THR A 77 -5.69 20.52 2.64
CA THR A 77 -4.28 20.96 2.61
C THR A 77 -3.79 21.58 3.92
N ARG A 78 -4.69 22.03 4.81
CA ARG A 78 -4.35 22.71 6.08
C ARG A 78 -3.39 21.92 6.98
N LEU A 79 -3.41 20.60 6.89
CA LEU A 79 -2.61 19.71 7.73
C LEU A 79 -1.31 19.23 7.07
N ASN A 80 -1.05 19.63 5.83
CA ASN A 80 0.23 19.41 5.17
C ASN A 80 1.21 20.47 5.66
N LYS A 81 2.21 20.06 6.45
CA LYS A 81 3.16 21.02 7.05
C LYS A 81 4.06 21.70 6.02
N ALA A 82 4.54 20.94 5.04
CA ALA A 82 5.50 21.42 4.05
C ALA A 82 5.44 20.57 2.77
N PRO A 83 5.90 21.11 1.62
CA PRO A 83 6.02 20.33 0.40
C PRO A 83 7.15 19.29 0.53
N ALA A 84 6.82 18.00 0.47
CA ALA A 84 7.83 16.93 0.54
C ALA A 84 8.51 16.73 -0.82
N LYS A 85 9.36 17.66 -1.23
CA LYS A 85 10.05 17.67 -2.54
C LYS A 85 11.55 17.53 -2.31
N LEU A 86 12.23 16.73 -3.14
CA LEU A 86 13.69 16.72 -3.20
C LEU A 86 14.21 18.13 -3.50
N ARG A 87 15.50 18.38 -3.33
CA ARG A 87 16.10 19.68 -3.70
C ARG A 87 15.89 19.98 -5.19
N THR A 88 15.97 21.27 -5.52
CA THR A 88 16.04 21.70 -6.91
C THR A 88 17.27 21.08 -7.59
N TYR A 89 17.13 20.60 -8.83
CA TYR A 89 18.20 19.93 -9.54
C TYR A 89 19.22 20.94 -10.11
N ASP A 90 20.16 21.33 -9.25
CA ASP A 90 21.20 22.33 -9.52
C ASP A 90 22.49 21.71 -10.11
N TYR A 91 23.48 22.54 -10.38
CA TYR A 91 24.78 22.11 -10.92
C TYR A 91 25.57 21.25 -9.93
N ALA A 92 25.47 21.54 -8.62
CA ALA A 92 26.18 20.82 -7.57
C ALA A 92 25.73 19.35 -7.50
N GLU A 93 24.42 19.09 -7.59
CA GLU A 93 23.89 17.73 -7.63
C GLU A 93 24.20 16.98 -8.94
N ARG A 94 24.32 17.70 -10.07
CA ARG A 94 24.63 17.10 -11.39
C ARG A 94 26.06 16.57 -11.47
N HIS A 95 27.03 17.35 -11.02
CA HIS A 95 28.46 17.04 -11.21
C HIS A 95 29.15 16.55 -9.94
N GLY A 96 28.58 16.81 -8.77
CA GLY A 96 29.16 16.44 -7.49
C GLY A 96 28.11 15.94 -6.51
N TYR A 97 28.18 16.44 -5.29
CA TYR A 97 27.18 16.25 -4.26
C TYR A 97 27.10 17.48 -3.37
N ILE A 98 25.96 17.66 -2.73
CA ILE A 98 25.76 18.63 -1.66
C ILE A 98 25.44 17.91 -0.36
N ARG A 99 26.11 18.32 0.73
CA ARG A 99 25.90 17.76 2.06
C ARG A 99 24.83 18.56 2.81
N GLY A 100 23.83 17.87 3.33
CA GLY A 100 22.82 18.38 4.24
C GLY A 100 22.87 17.67 5.59
N VAL A 101 22.29 18.31 6.61
CA VAL A 101 22.12 17.74 7.95
C VAL A 101 20.64 17.65 8.27
N VAL A 102 20.18 16.47 8.70
CA VAL A 102 18.81 16.29 9.19
C VAL A 102 18.66 17.04 10.51
N ARG A 103 17.85 18.11 10.53
CA ARG A 103 17.60 18.90 11.74
C ARG A 103 16.53 18.25 12.62
N GLU A 104 15.45 17.83 12.00
CA GLU A 104 14.25 17.36 12.71
C GLU A 104 13.47 16.39 11.82
N ILE A 105 12.88 15.35 12.42
CA ILE A 105 11.91 14.47 11.76
C ILE A 105 10.53 14.84 12.29
N VAL A 106 9.67 15.29 11.37
CA VAL A 106 8.39 15.91 11.68
C VAL A 106 7.24 15.01 11.25
N HIS A 107 6.30 14.77 12.16
CA HIS A 107 5.04 14.12 11.81
C HIS A 107 4.17 15.05 10.94
N ASP A 108 3.86 14.64 9.71
CA ASP A 108 2.95 15.32 8.79
C ASP A 108 1.62 14.56 8.76
N ALA A 109 0.52 15.15 9.25
CA ALA A 109 -0.74 14.41 9.40
C ALA A 109 -1.42 14.15 8.04
N GLY A 110 -1.26 15.07 7.08
CA GLY A 110 -1.86 14.96 5.74
C GLY A 110 -1.17 13.92 4.86
N ARG A 111 0.12 13.66 5.09
CA ARG A 111 0.96 12.72 4.36
C ARG A 111 1.30 11.56 5.28
N GLY A 112 0.80 10.35 5.03
CA GLY A 112 1.00 9.22 5.96
C GLY A 112 2.45 8.89 6.32
N ALA A 113 3.43 9.44 5.59
CA ALA A 113 4.87 9.35 5.84
C ALA A 113 5.39 10.60 6.59
N PRO A 114 6.32 10.44 7.54
CA PRO A 114 6.98 11.56 8.20
C PRO A 114 7.88 12.34 7.24
N LEU A 115 8.15 13.61 7.59
CA LEU A 115 9.03 14.49 6.84
C LEU A 115 10.37 14.66 7.56
N ALA A 116 11.46 14.69 6.81
CA ALA A 116 12.76 15.12 7.30
C ALA A 116 12.98 16.58 6.90
N LYS A 117 13.21 17.47 7.88
CA LYS A 117 13.74 18.81 7.63
C LYS A 117 15.25 18.70 7.50
N VAL A 118 15.76 18.88 6.30
CA VAL A 118 17.20 18.80 6.02
C VAL A 118 17.71 20.18 5.68
N MET A 119 18.77 20.58 6.38
CA MET A 119 19.42 21.86 6.19
C MET A 119 20.64 21.66 5.30
N PHE A 120 20.64 22.32 4.15
CA PHE A 120 21.77 22.37 3.22
C PHE A 120 22.47 23.70 3.32
N ARG A 121 23.78 23.68 3.13
CA ARG A 121 24.56 24.90 2.93
C ARG A 121 24.53 25.26 1.45
N ASP A 122 24.12 26.47 1.12
CA ASP A 122 24.07 26.93 -0.26
C ASP A 122 25.49 26.90 -0.87
N PRO A 123 25.68 26.28 -2.05
CA PRO A 123 27.00 26.21 -2.70
C PRO A 123 27.47 27.56 -3.27
N TYR A 124 26.55 28.51 -3.53
CA TYR A 124 26.87 29.79 -4.18
C TYR A 124 26.84 30.99 -3.22
N ARG A 125 26.00 30.95 -2.18
CA ARG A 125 25.84 32.04 -1.22
C ARG A 125 26.13 31.56 0.20
N TYR A 126 26.52 32.45 1.10
CA TYR A 126 26.61 32.14 2.54
C TYR A 126 25.22 32.08 3.20
N LYS A 127 24.37 31.17 2.73
CA LYS A 127 23.01 30.95 3.24
C LYS A 127 22.76 29.47 3.53
N GLN A 128 21.84 29.20 4.44
CA GLN A 128 21.36 27.86 4.73
C GLN A 128 19.96 27.73 4.14
N HIS A 129 19.73 26.67 3.35
CA HIS A 129 18.43 26.34 2.79
C HIS A 129 17.86 25.14 3.53
N ILE A 130 16.66 25.30 4.07
CA ILE A 130 15.93 24.21 4.69
C ILE A 130 15.01 23.62 3.64
N GLU A 131 15.21 22.34 3.35
CA GLU A 131 14.41 21.57 2.42
C GLU A 131 13.70 20.45 3.19
N THR A 132 12.49 20.12 2.75
CA THR A 132 11.67 19.11 3.41
C THR A 132 11.50 17.90 2.51
N PHE A 133 12.04 16.76 2.94
CA PHE A 133 11.94 15.49 2.23
C PHE A 133 11.00 14.54 2.93
N ILE A 134 10.62 13.50 2.21
CA ILE A 134 10.05 12.31 2.84
C ILE A 134 11.18 11.64 3.62
N ALA A 135 10.93 11.29 4.87
CA ALA A 135 11.91 10.58 5.68
C ALA A 135 11.89 9.08 5.35
N ASN A 136 13.08 8.52 5.22
CA ASN A 136 13.27 7.08 5.05
C ASN A 136 13.43 6.39 6.40
N GLU A 137 13.13 5.11 6.42
CA GLU A 137 13.35 4.26 7.58
C GLU A 137 14.84 4.22 7.94
N GLY A 138 15.15 4.34 9.23
CA GLY A 138 16.53 4.46 9.70
C GLY A 138 17.12 5.88 9.62
N MET A 139 16.39 6.87 9.09
CA MET A 139 16.85 8.26 9.20
C MET A 139 16.70 8.79 10.64
N TYR A 140 17.69 9.56 11.10
CA TYR A 140 17.71 10.15 12.44
C TYR A 140 18.20 11.61 12.42
N THR A 141 17.92 12.34 13.51
CA THR A 141 18.35 13.74 13.66
C THR A 141 19.86 13.84 13.83
N GLY A 142 20.49 14.77 13.12
CA GLY A 142 21.95 14.95 13.06
C GLY A 142 22.63 14.14 11.96
N GLN A 143 21.92 13.21 11.30
CA GLN A 143 22.46 12.44 10.18
C GLN A 143 22.84 13.35 9.00
N PHE A 144 23.96 13.03 8.35
CA PHE A 144 24.33 13.63 7.08
C PHE A 144 23.58 12.98 5.92
N VAL A 145 23.00 13.81 5.06
CA VAL A 145 22.37 13.40 3.80
C VAL A 145 23.16 14.01 2.66
N TYR A 146 23.58 13.16 1.73
CA TYR A 146 24.29 13.56 0.53
C TYR A 146 23.35 13.48 -0.66
N ALA A 147 23.24 14.58 -1.42
CA ALA A 147 22.44 14.65 -2.63
C ALA A 147 23.34 14.93 -3.82
N GLY A 148 23.35 14.04 -4.81
CA GLY A 148 24.09 14.22 -6.06
C GLY A 148 24.67 12.93 -6.63
N LYS A 149 25.30 13.05 -7.80
CA LYS A 149 25.85 11.92 -8.55
C LYS A 149 26.96 11.17 -7.81
N ASN A 150 27.85 11.90 -7.13
CA ASN A 150 29.02 11.30 -6.44
C ASN A 150 28.73 10.95 -4.98
N SER A 151 27.46 10.83 -4.61
CA SER A 151 27.06 10.44 -3.25
C SER A 151 27.38 8.95 -2.98
N THR A 152 27.54 8.59 -1.71
CA THR A 152 27.63 7.19 -1.30
C THR A 152 26.25 6.52 -1.28
N LEU A 153 26.21 5.20 -1.44
CA LEU A 153 25.00 4.39 -1.40
C LEU A 153 24.57 4.12 0.06
N ASN A 154 24.18 5.17 0.78
CA ASN A 154 23.67 5.07 2.15
C ASN A 154 22.19 5.46 2.21
N ILE A 155 21.48 4.92 3.21
CA ILE A 155 20.06 5.22 3.43
C ILE A 155 19.85 6.72 3.67
N GLY A 156 18.89 7.31 2.95
CA GLY A 156 18.57 8.73 3.01
C GLY A 156 19.33 9.59 1.99
N ASN A 157 20.40 9.08 1.38
CA ASN A 157 21.10 9.78 0.30
C ASN A 157 20.29 9.80 -0.99
N ILE A 158 20.52 10.83 -1.81
CA ILE A 158 19.80 11.06 -3.07
C ILE A 158 20.79 10.91 -4.22
N LEU A 159 20.52 9.96 -5.10
CA LEU A 159 21.37 9.62 -6.24
C LEU A 159 20.56 9.56 -7.54
N PRO A 160 21.18 9.79 -8.71
CA PRO A 160 20.60 9.42 -9.98
C PRO A 160 20.49 7.89 -10.08
N LEU A 161 19.37 7.39 -10.59
CA LEU A 161 19.10 5.95 -10.65
C LEU A 161 20.16 5.19 -11.43
N GLY A 162 20.74 5.76 -12.48
CA GLY A 162 21.80 5.11 -13.26
C GLY A 162 23.12 4.89 -12.51
N SER A 163 23.32 5.53 -11.37
CA SER A 163 24.51 5.33 -10.50
C SER A 163 24.25 4.35 -9.36
N VAL A 164 23.01 3.90 -9.20
CA VAL A 164 22.58 2.98 -8.15
C VAL A 164 22.67 1.56 -8.70
N PRO A 165 23.17 0.57 -7.95
CA PRO A 165 23.22 -0.81 -8.44
C PRO A 165 21.82 -1.42 -8.54
N GLU A 166 21.68 -2.38 -9.45
CA GLU A 166 20.44 -3.13 -9.64
C GLU A 166 20.03 -3.86 -8.35
N GLY A 167 18.73 -4.03 -8.14
CA GLY A 167 18.17 -4.60 -6.91
C GLY A 167 18.06 -3.61 -5.74
N THR A 168 18.66 -2.42 -5.84
CA THR A 168 18.57 -1.42 -4.77
C THR A 168 17.14 -0.94 -4.56
N VAL A 169 16.80 -0.76 -3.29
CA VAL A 169 15.53 -0.20 -2.83
C VAL A 169 15.64 1.31 -2.74
N VAL A 170 14.77 2.01 -3.46
CA VAL A 170 14.71 3.47 -3.53
C VAL A 170 13.30 3.99 -3.26
N SER A 171 13.19 5.25 -2.87
CA SER A 171 11.94 5.93 -2.55
C SER A 171 11.97 7.38 -3.04
N ASN A 172 10.79 8.00 -3.09
CA ASN A 172 10.60 9.37 -3.59
C ASN A 172 11.27 9.63 -4.95
N VAL A 173 11.16 8.66 -5.87
CA VAL A 173 11.79 8.66 -7.19
C VAL A 173 11.10 9.68 -8.10
N GLU A 174 11.86 10.45 -8.89
CA GLU A 174 11.26 11.36 -9.87
C GLU A 174 10.66 10.59 -11.05
N GLU A 175 9.58 11.07 -11.66
CA GLU A 175 9.09 10.48 -12.91
C GLU A 175 9.83 11.07 -14.12
N LYS A 176 10.05 12.39 -14.07
CA LYS A 176 10.84 13.16 -15.02
C LYS A 176 11.96 13.85 -14.25
N ILE A 177 13.07 14.09 -14.94
CA ILE A 177 14.23 14.77 -14.36
C ILE A 177 13.76 16.14 -13.83
N GLY A 178 14.02 16.41 -12.55
CA GLY A 178 13.67 17.69 -11.93
C GLY A 178 12.23 17.83 -11.43
N ASP A 179 11.43 16.75 -11.46
CA ASP A 179 10.07 16.73 -10.85
C ASP A 179 10.11 16.67 -9.31
N ARG A 180 11.31 16.53 -8.72
CA ARG A 180 11.56 16.59 -7.27
C ARG A 180 10.80 15.53 -6.44
N GLY A 181 10.44 14.41 -7.08
CA GLY A 181 9.88 13.21 -6.46
C GLY A 181 8.39 13.01 -6.72
N ALA A 182 8.04 11.91 -7.39
CA ALA A 182 6.68 11.56 -7.79
C ALA A 182 6.26 10.14 -7.35
N LEU A 183 7.18 9.17 -7.45
CA LEU A 183 6.91 7.75 -7.28
C LEU A 183 7.40 7.24 -5.92
N GLY A 184 6.70 6.26 -5.34
CA GLY A 184 7.14 5.60 -4.09
C GLY A 184 7.22 6.55 -2.88
N ARG A 185 6.16 7.33 -2.64
CA ARG A 185 6.13 8.42 -1.63
C ARG A 185 5.32 8.11 -0.37
N THR A 186 4.58 7.02 -0.38
CA THR A 186 3.69 6.65 0.73
C THR A 186 4.47 5.93 1.82
N SER A 187 4.03 6.05 3.07
CA SER A 187 4.60 5.32 4.23
C SER A 187 4.75 3.82 3.94
N GLY A 188 5.94 3.27 4.16
CA GLY A 188 6.25 1.85 3.93
C GLY A 188 6.42 1.45 2.46
N ASN A 189 6.16 2.36 1.51
CA ASN A 189 6.36 2.04 0.10
C ASN A 189 7.81 2.26 -0.30
N TYR A 190 8.21 1.51 -1.32
CA TYR A 190 9.48 1.63 -2.00
C TYR A 190 9.32 1.26 -3.47
N VAL A 191 10.38 1.52 -4.22
CA VAL A 191 10.56 1.19 -5.63
C VAL A 191 11.86 0.42 -5.73
N THR A 192 11.87 -0.65 -6.52
CA THR A 192 13.09 -1.45 -6.71
C THR A 192 13.65 -1.16 -8.09
N VAL A 193 14.95 -0.91 -8.16
CA VAL A 193 15.67 -0.81 -9.43
C VAL A 193 15.82 -2.21 -10.00
N ILE A 194 15.26 -2.48 -11.18
CA ILE A 194 15.31 -3.81 -11.80
C ILE A 194 16.57 -3.95 -12.64
N GLY A 195 16.80 -2.97 -13.52
CA GLY A 195 17.93 -3.03 -14.43
C GLY A 195 18.15 -1.71 -15.18
N HIS A 196 19.38 -1.51 -15.61
CA HIS A 196 19.81 -0.35 -16.38
C HIS A 196 20.08 -0.73 -17.84
N ASN A 197 19.55 0.08 -18.75
CA ASN A 197 19.90 0.02 -20.16
C ASN A 197 20.83 1.22 -20.45
N PRO A 198 22.17 1.03 -20.46
CA PRO A 198 23.12 2.11 -20.67
C PRO A 198 22.99 2.72 -22.08
N ASP A 199 22.72 1.90 -23.11
CA ASP A 199 22.63 2.34 -24.50
C ASP A 199 21.50 3.36 -24.74
N GLU A 200 20.36 3.14 -24.09
CA GLU A 200 19.19 4.02 -24.20
C GLU A 200 19.17 5.12 -23.11
N GLY A 201 20.09 5.07 -22.14
CA GLY A 201 20.07 5.96 -20.97
C GLY A 201 18.79 5.83 -20.13
N LYS A 202 18.20 4.63 -20.07
CA LYS A 202 16.95 4.35 -19.36
C LYS A 202 17.15 3.31 -18.26
N THR A 203 16.36 3.42 -17.21
CA THR A 203 16.33 2.49 -16.08
C THR A 203 14.93 1.92 -15.94
N ARG A 204 14.85 0.61 -15.75
CA ARG A 204 13.59 -0.10 -15.45
C ARG A 204 13.43 -0.19 -13.94
N ILE A 205 12.29 0.28 -13.45
CA ILE A 205 11.94 0.26 -12.03
C ILE A 205 10.66 -0.55 -11.80
N LYS A 206 10.59 -1.23 -10.65
CA LYS A 206 9.39 -1.90 -10.15
C LYS A 206 8.68 -0.98 -9.18
N LEU A 207 7.44 -0.61 -9.51
CA LEU A 207 6.58 0.17 -8.63
C LEU A 207 6.01 -0.69 -7.49
N PRO A 208 5.56 -0.08 -6.38
CA PRO A 208 4.94 -0.81 -5.28
C PRO A 208 3.64 -1.54 -5.69
N SER A 209 3.01 -1.16 -6.80
CA SER A 209 1.88 -1.88 -7.39
C SER A 209 2.29 -3.17 -8.10
N GLY A 210 3.59 -3.46 -8.24
CA GLY A 210 4.14 -4.56 -9.03
C GLY A 210 4.36 -4.21 -10.51
N ALA A 211 3.80 -3.10 -11.00
CA ALA A 211 3.99 -2.66 -12.38
C ALA A 211 5.45 -2.25 -12.65
N LYS A 212 5.95 -2.61 -13.83
CA LYS A 212 7.27 -2.18 -14.31
C LYS A 212 7.10 -0.86 -15.07
N LYS A 213 7.93 0.13 -14.75
CA LYS A 213 7.96 1.43 -15.43
C LYS A 213 9.38 1.72 -15.90
N VAL A 214 9.49 2.35 -17.06
CA VAL A 214 10.77 2.80 -17.61
C VAL A 214 10.91 4.30 -17.34
N VAL A 215 12.04 4.70 -16.78
CA VAL A 215 12.39 6.09 -16.48
C VAL A 215 13.77 6.42 -17.03
N LYS A 216 14.11 7.70 -17.18
CA LYS A 216 15.46 8.11 -17.60
C LYS A 216 16.46 7.78 -16.48
N SER A 217 17.67 7.33 -16.81
CA SER A 217 18.68 6.97 -15.81
C SER A 217 19.16 8.18 -14.99
N SER A 218 19.01 9.40 -15.50
CA SER A 218 19.36 10.65 -14.79
C SER A 218 18.32 11.10 -13.75
N VAL A 219 17.17 10.43 -13.68
CA VAL A 219 16.16 10.68 -12.64
C VAL A 219 16.75 10.41 -11.27
N ARG A 220 16.42 11.25 -10.29
CA ARG A 220 16.88 11.07 -8.91
C ARG A 220 15.95 10.16 -8.10
N GLY A 221 16.51 9.45 -7.13
CA GLY A 221 15.80 8.70 -6.11
C GLY A 221 16.55 8.77 -4.79
N MET A 222 15.81 8.68 -3.67
CA MET A 222 16.39 8.55 -2.35
C MET A 222 16.58 7.07 -2.02
N ILE A 223 17.72 6.68 -1.45
CA ILE A 223 17.99 5.28 -1.10
C ILE A 223 17.25 4.90 0.17
N GLY A 224 16.55 3.77 0.14
CA GLY A 224 15.82 3.19 1.26
C GLY A 224 14.30 3.24 1.11
N ILE A 225 13.62 2.72 2.14
CA ILE A 225 12.16 2.60 2.23
C ILE A 225 11.60 3.84 2.94
N VAL A 226 10.39 4.28 2.56
CA VAL A 226 9.73 5.39 3.26
C VAL A 226 9.34 4.98 4.67
N ALA A 227 9.67 5.80 5.67
CA ALA A 227 9.36 5.54 7.06
C ALA A 227 7.85 5.43 7.35
N GLY A 228 7.52 4.76 8.45
CA GLY A 228 6.15 4.60 8.94
C GLY A 228 5.38 3.44 8.31
N GLY A 229 6.06 2.38 7.87
CA GLY A 229 5.44 1.17 7.32
C GLY A 229 4.41 0.55 8.26
N GLY A 230 4.74 0.39 9.55
CA GLY A 230 3.84 -0.19 10.55
C GLY A 230 2.58 0.62 10.90
N ARG A 231 2.35 1.77 10.26
CA ARG A 231 1.14 2.59 10.45
C ARG A 231 -0.13 1.83 10.08
N THR A 232 -0.06 0.89 9.14
CA THR A 232 -1.20 0.08 8.70
C THR A 232 -1.57 -1.01 9.69
N ASP A 233 -0.62 -1.47 10.49
CA ASP A 233 -0.77 -2.65 11.33
C ASP A 233 -1.55 -2.31 12.61
N LYS A 234 -1.58 -1.03 12.98
CA LYS A 234 -2.35 -0.54 14.14
C LYS A 234 -3.87 -0.66 13.89
N PRO A 235 -4.60 -1.52 14.65
CA PRO A 235 -6.04 -1.61 14.53
C PRO A 235 -6.72 -0.33 15.06
N MET A 236 -7.82 0.08 14.41
CA MET A 236 -8.49 1.34 14.75
C MET A 236 -9.34 1.25 16.02
N LEU A 237 -9.83 0.05 16.37
CA LEU A 237 -10.63 -0.31 17.56
C LEU A 237 -11.97 0.43 17.74
N LYS A 238 -12.08 1.72 17.37
CA LYS A 238 -13.27 2.55 17.52
C LYS A 238 -13.54 3.37 16.25
N ALA A 239 -14.81 3.52 15.91
CA ALA A 239 -15.26 4.31 14.75
C ALA A 239 -14.87 5.80 14.87
N SER A 240 -14.93 6.38 16.07
CA SER A 240 -14.53 7.78 16.31
C SER A 240 -13.07 8.05 15.89
N ARG A 241 -12.14 7.13 16.20
CA ARG A 241 -10.73 7.26 15.75
C ARG A 241 -10.61 7.21 14.23
N ALA A 242 -11.44 6.40 13.57
CA ALA A 242 -11.51 6.36 12.11
C ALA A 242 -12.00 7.67 11.50
N LYS A 243 -12.99 8.33 12.11
CA LYS A 243 -13.45 9.67 11.71
C LYS A 243 -12.28 10.65 11.62
N HIS A 244 -11.50 10.78 12.70
CA HIS A 244 -10.37 11.70 12.73
C HIS A 244 -9.26 11.31 11.74
N LYS A 245 -8.95 10.02 11.61
CA LYS A 245 -7.94 9.52 10.65
C LYS A 245 -8.31 9.81 9.19
N PHE A 246 -9.59 9.72 8.84
CA PHE A 246 -10.05 9.92 7.46
C PHE A 246 -10.38 11.38 7.18
N ALA A 247 -10.84 12.16 8.16
CA ALA A 247 -11.14 13.59 8.02
C ALA A 247 -9.91 14.43 7.66
N VAL A 248 -8.71 14.01 8.05
CA VAL A 248 -7.46 14.71 7.65
C VAL A 248 -7.05 14.41 6.20
N LYS A 249 -7.72 13.46 5.54
CA LYS A 249 -7.43 13.03 4.16
C LYS A 249 -8.66 13.27 3.28
N ARG A 250 -8.47 13.17 1.96
CA ARG A 250 -9.55 13.18 0.97
C ARG A 250 -10.34 11.85 0.96
N ASN A 251 -10.70 11.34 2.13
CA ASN A 251 -11.42 10.08 2.28
C ASN A 251 -12.85 10.35 2.74
N SER A 252 -13.81 9.87 1.97
CA SER A 252 -15.22 9.79 2.41
C SER A 252 -15.34 8.65 3.43
N TRP A 253 -15.62 9.01 4.68
CA TRP A 253 -15.93 8.09 5.78
C TRP A 253 -16.95 8.76 6.72
N PRO A 254 -17.98 8.04 7.22
CA PRO A 254 -18.28 6.62 7.00
C PRO A 254 -18.81 6.34 5.58
N LYS A 255 -18.76 5.08 5.16
CA LYS A 255 -19.28 4.64 3.86
C LYS A 255 -20.47 3.73 4.08
N THR A 256 -21.66 4.18 3.67
CA THR A 256 -22.85 3.32 3.57
C THR A 256 -22.65 2.32 2.41
N ARG A 257 -23.08 1.06 2.62
CA ARG A 257 -23.06 0.00 1.59
C ARG A 257 -24.19 0.27 0.59
N GLY A 258 -24.00 -0.02 -0.69
CA GLY A 258 -25.03 0.19 -1.72
C GLY A 258 -26.32 -0.60 -1.47
N VAL A 259 -26.23 -1.79 -0.88
CA VAL A 259 -27.41 -2.61 -0.51
C VAL A 259 -28.28 -1.95 0.56
N ALA A 260 -27.73 -1.02 1.34
CA ALA A 260 -28.48 -0.27 2.36
C ALA A 260 -28.97 1.09 1.85
N MET A 261 -28.86 1.34 0.55
CA MET A 261 -29.32 2.55 -0.14
C MET A 261 -30.56 2.22 -0.96
N ASN A 262 -31.40 3.22 -1.24
CA ASN A 262 -32.52 3.03 -2.15
C ASN A 262 -32.01 2.98 -3.61
N PRO A 263 -32.77 2.40 -4.55
CA PRO A 263 -32.38 2.36 -5.97
C PRO A 263 -32.07 3.73 -6.60
N VAL A 264 -32.56 4.82 -5.99
CA VAL A 264 -32.38 6.20 -6.45
C VAL A 264 -31.10 6.89 -5.93
N ASP A 265 -30.40 6.31 -4.95
CA ASP A 265 -29.26 6.93 -4.23
C ASP A 265 -27.87 6.61 -4.82
#